data_AF-A0A4R3ADY5-F1
#
_entry.id   AF-A0A4R3ADY5-F1
#
_cell.length_a   1.000
_cell.length_b   1.000
_cell.length_c   1.000
_cell.angle_alpha   90.00
_cell.angle_beta   90.00
_cell.angle_gamma   90.00
#
_symmetry.space_group_name_H-M   'P 1'
#
loop_
_entity.id
_entity.type
_entity.pdbx_description
1 polymer ?
#
loop_
_entity_poly.entity_id
_entity_poly.type
_entity_poly.pdbx_seq_one_letter_code
_entity_poly.pdbx_strand_id
1 'polypeptide(L)'
;MIKSFHDFAIPLAWPDKTAYGDEKWMSILKSFRLVKNLNFKVGHAAILLVSRNTGQVTYYDFGRYVCPRGYGRVRSKHFDPRLTIQTSAIFDKTYSTITNIEEIMQELSVIEHATHGGGRLLFSIVPQIEYEVATQYACDLSNMGPVPYGALAARNNSCSRFVAQMLKASMHPEDRRIRKICIPETIIPSPTSNIVNTHQNKQIFCFADGQLTSWNMSRKQSLKFQWSLLKENLSHGSSTALGCDLSKGHLDLPLRPYNVPIDAQWLGGIGEGMWFHLAESNVEETHYIMSSYSHSGEIINQVCTSCPQQKFIITEPYEILAQMDGKYFTLLQHDTRFLFKKIEYPKANKSLRAI
;
A
#
# COMPACT_ATOMS: atom_id res chain seq x y z
N MET A 1 -20.79 17.68 7.85
CA MET A 1 -21.16 16.55 6.97
C MET A 1 -22.00 15.59 7.80
N ILE A 2 -23.20 15.25 7.36
CA ILE A 2 -24.01 14.20 8.01
C ILE A 2 -23.34 12.87 7.66
N LYS A 3 -22.84 12.14 8.65
CA LYS A 3 -22.19 10.84 8.42
C LYS A 3 -23.22 9.86 7.85
N SER A 4 -22.89 9.26 6.71
CA SER A 4 -23.75 8.35 5.98
C SER A 4 -23.03 7.01 5.82
N PHE A 5 -23.39 6.02 6.63
CA PHE A 5 -22.73 4.71 6.64
C PHE A 5 -23.35 3.77 5.59
N HIS A 6 -23.19 4.09 4.31
CA HIS A 6 -23.73 3.30 3.20
C HIS A 6 -22.68 2.72 2.26
N ASP A 7 -21.41 3.03 2.48
CA ASP A 7 -20.32 2.58 1.64
C ASP A 7 -19.80 1.21 2.08
N PHE A 8 -18.88 0.67 1.27
CA PHE A 8 -18.30 -0.64 1.50
C PHE A 8 -16.78 -0.54 1.61
N ALA A 9 -16.23 -1.39 2.46
CA ALA A 9 -14.83 -1.72 2.50
C ALA A 9 -14.63 -3.18 2.10
N ILE A 10 -13.52 -3.47 1.46
CA ILE A 10 -13.10 -4.83 1.12
C ILE A 10 -11.67 -4.99 1.65
N PRO A 11 -11.48 -5.39 2.92
CA PRO A 11 -10.16 -5.75 3.39
C PRO A 11 -9.66 -6.95 2.60
N LEU A 12 -8.38 -6.92 2.24
CA LEU A 12 -7.69 -7.88 1.40
C LEU A 12 -6.55 -8.52 2.19
N ALA A 13 -6.33 -9.81 1.99
CA ALA A 13 -5.24 -10.54 2.57
C ALA A 13 -4.63 -11.51 1.55
N TRP A 14 -3.33 -11.38 1.30
CA TRP A 14 -2.54 -12.38 0.60
C TRP A 14 -1.74 -13.19 1.62
N PRO A 15 -2.29 -14.29 2.17
CA PRO A 15 -1.67 -15.06 3.24
C PRO A 15 -0.36 -15.74 2.83
N ASP A 16 -0.13 -15.91 1.53
CA ASP A 16 1.04 -16.62 1.02
C ASP A 16 2.29 -15.73 0.88
N LYS A 17 2.14 -14.41 1.01
CA LYS A 17 3.27 -13.48 0.92
C LYS A 17 4.13 -13.53 2.18
N THR A 18 5.42 -13.38 1.97
CA THR A 18 6.40 -13.31 3.06
C THR A 18 6.69 -11.86 3.44
N ALA A 19 7.02 -11.64 4.70
CA ALA A 19 7.55 -10.37 5.19
C ALA A 19 8.87 -10.61 5.90
N TYR A 20 9.88 -9.82 5.54
CA TYR A 20 11.17 -9.84 6.21
C TYR A 20 11.08 -9.28 7.64
N GLY A 21 11.49 -10.06 8.62
CA GLY A 21 11.58 -9.72 10.03
C GLY A 21 12.84 -8.91 10.32
N ASP A 22 12.74 -7.58 10.22
CA ASP A 22 13.88 -6.66 10.37
C ASP A 22 14.15 -6.23 11.82
N GLU A 23 13.39 -6.76 12.78
CA GLU A 23 13.52 -6.40 14.19
C GLU A 23 14.68 -7.17 14.83
N LYS A 24 15.50 -6.48 15.65
CA LYS A 24 16.72 -7.06 16.26
C LYS A 24 16.46 -8.36 17.02
N TRP A 25 15.33 -8.48 17.72
CA TRP A 25 14.98 -9.70 18.46
C TRP A 25 14.73 -10.88 17.53
N MET A 26 14.28 -10.68 16.29
CA MET A 26 14.12 -11.75 15.30
C MET A 26 15.47 -12.28 14.85
N SER A 27 16.45 -11.39 14.66
CA SER A 27 17.84 -11.79 14.40
C SER A 27 18.42 -12.61 15.56
N ILE A 28 18.13 -12.22 16.81
CA ILE A 28 18.53 -12.98 18.00
C ILE A 28 17.90 -14.38 18.02
N LEU A 29 16.60 -14.50 17.74
CA LEU A 29 15.92 -15.80 17.64
C LEU A 29 16.51 -16.69 16.53
N LYS A 30 16.95 -16.09 15.41
CA LYS A 30 17.66 -16.82 14.35
C LYS A 30 19.04 -17.29 14.82
N SER A 31 19.79 -16.47 15.55
CA SER A 31 21.08 -16.85 16.14
C SER A 31 20.94 -18.03 17.11
N PHE A 32 19.85 -18.10 17.87
CA PHE A 32 19.51 -19.26 18.71
C PHE A 32 18.86 -20.44 17.96
N ARG A 33 18.76 -20.37 16.63
CA ARG A 33 18.14 -21.38 15.75
C ARG A 33 16.66 -21.67 16.07
N LEU A 34 15.98 -20.80 16.80
CA LEU A 34 14.54 -20.87 17.07
C LEU A 34 13.72 -20.45 15.84
N VAL A 35 14.26 -19.52 15.05
CA VAL A 35 13.76 -19.11 13.73
C VAL A 35 14.78 -19.54 12.68
N LYS A 36 14.33 -20.15 11.58
CA LYS A 36 15.25 -20.63 10.53
C LYS A 36 15.49 -19.59 9.43
N ASN A 37 14.47 -18.80 9.11
CA ASN A 37 14.50 -17.79 8.05
C ASN A 37 13.84 -16.49 8.56
N LEU A 38 14.44 -15.33 8.28
CA LEU A 38 13.86 -14.03 8.66
C LEU A 38 12.69 -13.61 7.77
N ASN A 39 12.45 -14.25 6.62
CA ASN A 39 11.22 -14.10 5.86
C ASN A 39 10.13 -14.97 6.46
N PHE A 40 9.08 -14.36 7.00
CA PHE A 40 7.94 -15.06 7.58
C PHE A 40 6.74 -15.02 6.67
N LYS A 41 6.06 -16.16 6.50
CA LYS A 41 4.76 -16.25 5.79
C LYS A 41 3.63 -15.69 6.67
N VAL A 42 3.67 -14.38 6.89
CA VAL A 42 2.69 -13.62 7.69
C VAL A 42 1.66 -12.91 6.82
N GLY A 43 1.86 -12.92 5.50
CA GLY A 43 0.98 -12.34 4.51
C GLY A 43 1.16 -10.83 4.31
N HIS A 44 0.42 -10.31 3.32
CA HIS A 44 0.26 -8.88 3.06
C HIS A 44 -1.22 -8.50 3.19
N ALA A 45 -1.50 -7.27 3.63
CA ALA A 45 -2.85 -6.75 3.82
C ALA A 45 -3.02 -5.40 3.14
N ALA A 46 -4.18 -5.22 2.50
CA ALA A 46 -4.61 -3.98 1.87
C ALA A 46 -6.12 -3.81 2.05
N ILE A 47 -6.68 -2.74 1.52
CA ILE A 47 -8.12 -2.49 1.58
C ILE A 47 -8.57 -1.76 0.32
N LEU A 48 -9.70 -2.19 -0.24
CA LEU A 48 -10.46 -1.38 -1.18
C LEU A 48 -11.54 -0.61 -0.41
N LEU A 49 -11.69 0.67 -0.73
CA LEU A 49 -12.85 1.47 -0.36
C LEU A 49 -13.74 1.59 -1.59
N VAL A 50 -15.05 1.42 -1.40
CA VAL A 50 -16.03 1.48 -2.47
C VAL A 50 -17.10 2.51 -2.13
N SER A 51 -17.16 3.60 -2.90
CA SER A 51 -18.21 4.60 -2.79
C SER A 51 -19.49 4.05 -3.42
N ARG A 52 -20.54 3.88 -2.61
CA ARG A 52 -21.84 3.37 -3.09
C ARG A 52 -22.47 4.31 -4.11
N ASN A 53 -22.30 5.62 -3.93
CA ASN A 53 -22.94 6.64 -4.76
C ASN A 53 -22.34 6.72 -6.17
N THR A 54 -21.04 6.43 -6.31
CA THR A 54 -20.32 6.61 -7.58
C THR A 54 -19.85 5.30 -8.20
N GLY A 55 -19.84 4.20 -7.44
CA GLY A 55 -19.17 2.96 -7.84
C GLY A 55 -17.64 3.05 -7.79
N GLN A 56 -17.06 4.18 -7.37
CA GLN A 56 -15.61 4.33 -7.32
C GLN A 56 -14.99 3.31 -6.36
N VAL A 57 -13.98 2.59 -6.84
CA VAL A 57 -13.14 1.67 -6.06
C VAL A 57 -11.75 2.29 -5.90
N THR A 58 -11.28 2.43 -4.66
CA THR A 58 -9.96 3.00 -4.38
C THR A 58 -9.15 2.06 -3.51
N TYR A 59 -7.94 1.74 -3.98
CA TYR A 59 -6.99 0.88 -3.29
C TYR A 59 -6.11 1.66 -2.30
N TYR A 60 -5.92 1.07 -1.12
CA TYR A 60 -4.93 1.52 -0.14
C TYR A 60 -4.18 0.33 0.46
N ASP A 61 -2.88 0.53 0.68
CA ASP A 61 -2.07 -0.36 1.52
C ASP A 61 -1.13 0.43 2.43
N PHE A 62 -0.44 -0.31 3.29
CA PHE A 62 0.66 0.22 4.09
C PHE A 62 1.81 -0.78 4.12
N GLY A 63 3.03 -0.31 3.86
CA GLY A 63 4.20 -1.17 3.88
C GLY A 63 5.51 -0.43 3.73
N ARG A 64 6.59 -1.18 3.59
CA ARG A 64 7.97 -0.67 3.62
C ARG A 64 8.45 -0.31 2.22
N TYR A 65 7.72 0.57 1.55
CA TYR A 65 7.93 0.97 0.16
C TYR A 65 8.52 2.37 0.10
N VAL A 66 9.61 2.56 -0.65
CA VAL A 66 10.22 3.89 -0.90
C VAL A 66 10.33 4.70 0.40
N CYS A 67 10.92 4.10 1.43
CA CYS A 67 11.04 4.65 2.75
C CYS A 67 12.30 4.14 3.47
N PRO A 68 12.87 4.93 4.39
CA PRO A 68 14.03 4.50 5.17
C PRO A 68 13.76 3.21 5.95
N ARG A 69 14.84 2.47 6.27
CA ARG A 69 14.76 1.27 7.10
C ARG A 69 14.08 1.56 8.44
N GLY A 70 13.18 0.68 8.86
CA GLY A 70 12.39 0.83 10.09
C GLY A 70 11.11 1.66 9.92
N TYR A 71 10.84 2.20 8.74
CA TYR A 71 9.63 2.95 8.43
C TYR A 71 8.77 2.23 7.38
N GLY A 72 7.53 2.67 7.27
CA GLY A 72 6.61 2.31 6.20
C GLY A 72 5.79 3.53 5.78
N ARG A 73 5.08 3.43 4.66
CA ARG A 73 4.20 4.48 4.14
C ARG A 73 2.85 3.89 3.72
N VAL A 74 1.86 4.77 3.65
CA VAL A 74 0.61 4.50 2.94
C VAL A 74 0.87 4.60 1.43
N ARG A 75 0.27 3.71 0.63
CA ARG A 75 0.19 3.89 -0.83
C ARG A 75 -1.26 3.93 -1.28
N SER A 76 -1.46 4.65 -2.39
CA SER A 76 -2.68 4.72 -3.18
C SER A 76 -2.28 5.08 -4.61
N LYS A 77 -3.25 5.19 -5.53
CA LYS A 77 -3.02 5.67 -6.89
C LYS A 77 -2.31 7.02 -7.00
N HIS A 78 -2.36 7.84 -5.94
CA HIS A 78 -1.66 9.12 -5.92
C HIS A 78 -0.15 8.96 -5.84
N PHE A 79 0.31 8.03 -5.00
CA PHE A 79 1.72 7.72 -4.83
C PHE A 79 2.23 6.83 -5.97
N ASP A 80 1.48 5.79 -6.32
CA ASP A 80 1.83 4.83 -7.35
C ASP A 80 0.64 4.65 -8.32
N PRO A 81 0.70 5.18 -9.55
CA PRO A 81 -0.42 5.14 -10.49
C PRO A 81 -0.81 3.72 -10.91
N ARG A 82 0.09 2.73 -10.74
CA ARG A 82 -0.19 1.31 -11.01
C ARG A 82 -1.24 0.72 -10.05
N LEU A 83 -1.50 1.40 -8.92
CA LEU A 83 -2.53 1.04 -7.94
C LEU A 83 -3.91 1.62 -8.29
N THR A 84 -4.10 2.15 -9.50
CA THR A 84 -5.42 2.59 -9.96
C THR A 84 -6.29 1.38 -10.25
N ILE A 85 -7.45 1.32 -9.60
CA ILE A 85 -8.51 0.36 -9.92
C ILE A 85 -9.43 1.02 -10.96
N GLN A 86 -9.53 0.42 -12.13
CA GLN A 86 -10.33 0.88 -13.26
C GLN A 86 -11.76 0.35 -13.18
N THR A 87 -11.94 -0.88 -12.71
CA THR A 87 -13.26 -1.48 -12.58
C THR A 87 -14.05 -0.78 -11.49
N SER A 88 -15.16 -0.16 -11.87
CA SER A 88 -16.13 0.42 -10.95
C SER A 88 -17.03 -0.67 -10.36
N ALA A 89 -17.42 -0.52 -9.10
CA ALA A 89 -18.36 -1.42 -8.45
C ALA A 89 -19.77 -1.22 -9.00
N ILE A 90 -20.40 -2.33 -9.35
CA ILE A 90 -21.80 -2.41 -9.75
C ILE A 90 -22.59 -3.00 -8.59
N PHE A 91 -23.74 -2.40 -8.28
CA PHE A 91 -24.58 -2.81 -7.18
C PHE A 91 -25.86 -3.49 -7.66
N ASP A 92 -26.42 -4.35 -6.82
CA ASP A 92 -27.76 -4.87 -7.03
C ASP A 92 -28.83 -3.77 -6.89
N LYS A 93 -30.08 -4.09 -7.24
CA LYS A 93 -31.19 -3.11 -7.17
C LYS A 93 -31.41 -2.53 -5.77
N THR A 94 -31.07 -3.27 -4.71
CA THR A 94 -31.22 -2.83 -3.33
C THR A 94 -30.00 -2.09 -2.80
N TYR A 95 -28.90 -2.07 -3.56
CA TYR A 95 -27.58 -1.59 -3.16
C TYR A 95 -27.07 -2.22 -1.85
N SER A 96 -27.43 -3.48 -1.60
CA SER A 96 -26.95 -4.23 -0.45
C SER A 96 -25.70 -5.04 -0.77
N THR A 97 -25.42 -5.29 -2.06
CA THR A 97 -24.27 -6.09 -2.49
C THR A 97 -23.63 -5.56 -3.78
N ILE A 98 -22.36 -5.89 -3.96
CA ILE A 98 -21.57 -5.64 -5.18
C ILE A 98 -21.70 -6.88 -6.08
N THR A 99 -22.20 -6.71 -7.30
CA THR A 99 -22.52 -7.82 -8.21
C THR A 99 -21.34 -8.23 -9.09
N ASN A 100 -20.38 -7.34 -9.35
CA ASN A 100 -19.20 -7.62 -10.17
C ASN A 100 -17.91 -7.80 -9.34
N ILE A 101 -18.03 -8.35 -8.13
CA ILE A 101 -16.87 -8.52 -7.23
C ILE A 101 -15.75 -9.36 -7.85
N GLU A 102 -16.09 -10.38 -8.63
CA GLU A 102 -15.12 -11.24 -9.31
C GLU A 102 -14.28 -10.47 -10.33
N GLU A 103 -14.88 -9.52 -11.04
CA GLU A 103 -14.18 -8.63 -11.99
C GLU A 103 -13.14 -7.75 -11.28
N ILE A 104 -13.51 -7.17 -10.13
CA ILE A 104 -12.61 -6.36 -9.31
C ILE A 104 -11.44 -7.22 -8.78
N MET A 105 -11.70 -8.46 -8.36
CA MET A 105 -10.65 -9.36 -7.89
C MET A 105 -9.74 -9.83 -9.04
N GLN A 106 -10.30 -10.04 -10.23
CA GLN A 106 -9.53 -10.35 -11.43
C GLN A 106 -8.60 -9.20 -11.79
N GLU A 107 -9.05 -7.93 -11.74
CA GLU A 107 -8.18 -6.77 -11.95
C GLU A 107 -7.03 -6.75 -10.93
N LEU A 108 -7.31 -6.96 -9.65
CA LEU A 108 -6.27 -7.04 -8.61
C LEU A 108 -5.22 -8.13 -8.89
N SER A 109 -5.63 -9.27 -9.44
CA SER A 109 -4.69 -10.34 -9.81
C SER A 109 -3.78 -9.95 -10.97
N VAL A 110 -4.28 -9.15 -11.92
CA VAL A 110 -3.47 -8.62 -13.05
C VAL A 110 -2.43 -7.61 -12.55
N ILE A 111 -2.77 -6.81 -11.54
CA ILE A 111 -1.86 -5.80 -10.96
C ILE A 111 -1.13 -6.30 -9.70
N GLU A 112 -0.98 -7.61 -9.50
CA GLU A 112 -0.37 -8.18 -8.29
C GLU A 112 1.08 -7.70 -8.06
N HIS A 113 1.80 -7.41 -9.15
CA HIS A 113 3.15 -6.86 -9.11
C HIS A 113 3.20 -5.47 -8.44
N ALA A 114 2.18 -4.64 -8.66
CA ALA A 114 2.09 -3.30 -8.07
C ALA A 114 1.56 -3.34 -6.63
N THR A 115 0.59 -4.22 -6.36
CA THR A 115 -0.01 -4.38 -5.04
C THR A 115 0.86 -5.17 -4.08
N HIS A 116 1.98 -5.76 -4.55
CA HIS A 116 2.78 -6.73 -3.80
C HIS A 116 1.94 -7.91 -3.30
N GLY A 117 0.85 -8.20 -4.02
CA GLY A 117 -0.01 -9.34 -3.80
C GLY A 117 0.56 -10.62 -4.41
N GLY A 118 -0.23 -11.68 -4.39
CA GLY A 118 0.05 -12.93 -5.08
C GLY A 118 -0.34 -14.17 -4.27
N GLY A 119 -0.46 -15.29 -4.97
CA GLY A 119 -1.05 -16.50 -4.42
C GLY A 119 -2.54 -16.31 -4.16
N ARG A 120 -3.06 -16.85 -3.05
CA ARG A 120 -4.47 -16.72 -2.71
C ARG A 120 -4.79 -15.29 -2.28
N LEU A 121 -5.91 -14.74 -2.73
CA LEU A 121 -6.46 -13.49 -2.24
C LEU A 121 -7.70 -13.77 -1.38
N LEU A 122 -7.57 -13.61 -0.08
CA LEU A 122 -8.68 -13.72 0.88
C LEU A 122 -9.30 -12.34 1.12
N PHE A 123 -10.62 -12.26 1.13
CA PHE A 123 -11.33 -11.00 1.41
C PHE A 123 -12.72 -11.22 2.02
N SER A 124 -13.32 -10.13 2.50
CA SER A 124 -14.73 -10.08 2.91
C SER A 124 -15.33 -8.76 2.44
N ILE A 125 -16.64 -8.70 2.23
CA ILE A 125 -17.34 -7.46 1.88
C ILE A 125 -17.90 -6.86 3.19
N VAL A 126 -17.51 -5.63 3.49
CA VAL A 126 -17.79 -4.96 4.76
C VAL A 126 -18.69 -3.76 4.48
N PRO A 127 -20.01 -3.89 4.62
CA PRO A 127 -20.93 -2.77 4.42
C PRO A 127 -20.90 -1.81 5.61
N GLN A 128 -21.62 -0.69 5.48
CA GLN A 128 -21.86 0.30 6.55
C GLN A 128 -20.60 0.99 7.04
N ILE A 129 -19.73 1.37 6.11
CA ILE A 129 -18.64 2.29 6.36
C ILE A 129 -18.93 3.65 5.73
N GLU A 130 -18.11 4.65 6.05
CA GLU A 130 -18.14 5.97 5.43
C GLU A 130 -16.84 6.18 4.63
N TYR A 131 -16.97 6.34 3.32
CA TYR A 131 -15.87 6.31 2.36
C TYR A 131 -14.90 7.49 2.56
N GLU A 132 -15.43 8.69 2.79
CA GLU A 132 -14.67 9.93 2.96
C GLU A 132 -13.82 9.91 4.22
N VAL A 133 -14.33 9.40 5.34
CA VAL A 133 -13.61 9.26 6.62
C VAL A 133 -12.50 8.22 6.50
N ALA A 134 -12.75 7.09 5.81
CA ALA A 134 -11.70 6.11 5.54
C ALA A 134 -10.58 6.71 4.66
N THR A 135 -10.97 7.45 3.62
CA THR A 135 -10.06 8.16 2.72
C THR A 135 -9.26 9.23 3.47
N GLN A 136 -9.90 9.99 4.37
CA GLN A 136 -9.25 11.00 5.17
C GLN A 136 -8.22 10.38 6.12
N TYR A 137 -8.55 9.25 6.77
CA TYR A 137 -7.60 8.51 7.59
C TYR A 137 -6.35 8.09 6.81
N ALA A 138 -6.52 7.61 5.57
CA ALA A 138 -5.40 7.28 4.69
C ALA A 138 -4.56 8.53 4.34
N CYS A 139 -5.23 9.63 3.99
CA CYS A 139 -4.59 10.90 3.65
C CYS A 139 -3.80 11.47 4.82
N ASP A 140 -4.37 11.51 6.03
CA ASP A 140 -3.71 12.03 7.23
C ASP A 140 -2.42 11.27 7.53
N LEU A 141 -2.48 9.93 7.45
CA LEU A 141 -1.29 9.10 7.66
C LEU A 141 -0.27 9.24 6.52
N SER A 142 -0.73 9.39 5.28
CA SER A 142 0.16 9.63 4.12
C SER A 142 0.87 10.98 4.22
N ASN A 143 0.18 12.02 4.70
CA ASN A 143 0.72 13.38 4.85
C ASN A 143 1.83 13.46 5.91
N MET A 144 1.86 12.53 6.87
CA MET A 144 2.95 12.41 7.82
C MET A 144 4.26 11.92 7.17
N GLY A 145 4.22 11.42 5.93
CA GLY A 145 5.33 10.77 5.26
C GLY A 145 5.61 9.38 5.83
N PRO A 146 6.85 8.86 5.72
CA PRO A 146 7.22 7.60 6.33
C PRO A 146 6.99 7.59 7.85
N VAL A 147 6.26 6.60 8.35
CA VAL A 147 5.97 6.41 9.78
C VAL A 147 6.62 5.12 10.31
N PRO A 148 6.95 5.03 11.61
CA PRO A 148 7.58 3.84 12.17
C PRO A 148 6.81 2.54 11.84
N TYR A 149 7.50 1.56 11.28
CA TYR A 149 6.95 0.25 10.95
C TYR A 149 7.23 -0.73 12.08
N GLY A 150 6.25 -1.57 12.42
CA GLY A 150 6.45 -2.63 13.40
C GLY A 150 5.17 -3.19 13.97
N ALA A 151 5.27 -4.45 14.39
CA ALA A 151 4.10 -5.23 14.73
C ALA A 151 3.64 -4.99 16.19
N LEU A 152 4.52 -4.59 17.11
CA LEU A 152 4.25 -4.60 18.56
C LEU A 152 4.19 -3.23 19.23
N ALA A 153 5.05 -2.28 18.84
CA ALA A 153 5.10 -0.98 19.50
C ALA A 153 3.85 -0.14 19.19
N ALA A 154 3.30 0.52 20.23
CA ALA A 154 2.01 1.21 20.16
C ALA A 154 1.93 2.33 19.10
N ARG A 155 3.05 2.97 18.80
CA ARG A 155 3.15 4.04 17.78
C ARG A 155 3.57 3.54 16.40
N ASN A 156 3.81 2.23 16.25
CA ASN A 156 4.20 1.66 14.97
C ASN A 156 2.98 1.22 14.19
N ASN A 157 3.10 1.27 12.87
CA ASN A 157 2.09 0.75 11.96
C ASN A 157 2.58 -0.50 11.21
N SER A 158 1.64 -1.27 10.69
CA SER A 158 1.87 -2.42 9.81
C SER A 158 0.74 -2.47 8.79
N CYS A 159 0.89 -3.28 7.73
CA CYS A 159 -0.17 -3.46 6.74
C CYS A 159 -1.53 -3.79 7.40
N SER A 160 -1.54 -4.76 8.31
CA SER A 160 -2.77 -5.21 8.98
C SER A 160 -3.29 -4.25 10.03
N ARG A 161 -2.40 -3.54 10.75
CA ARG A 161 -2.82 -2.50 11.70
C ARG A 161 -3.43 -1.33 10.95
N PHE A 162 -2.85 -0.92 9.83
CA PHE A 162 -3.39 0.14 8.99
C PHE A 162 -4.83 -0.19 8.52
N VAL A 163 -5.03 -1.38 7.95
CA VAL A 163 -6.36 -1.84 7.52
C VAL A 163 -7.35 -1.89 8.71
N ALA A 164 -6.93 -2.43 9.85
CA ALA A 164 -7.76 -2.49 11.06
C ALA A 164 -8.19 -1.09 11.56
N GLN A 165 -7.26 -0.14 11.62
CA GLN A 165 -7.55 1.21 12.09
C GLN A 165 -8.39 2.00 11.10
N MET A 166 -8.18 1.82 9.78
CA MET A 166 -9.02 2.43 8.76
C MET A 166 -10.47 1.94 8.86
N LEU A 167 -10.68 0.62 8.98
CA LEU A 167 -12.00 0.04 9.19
C LEU A 167 -12.66 0.58 10.46
N LYS A 168 -11.92 0.64 11.57
CA LYS A 168 -12.42 1.18 12.83
C LYS A 168 -12.82 2.66 12.70
N ALA A 169 -12.04 3.46 11.98
CA ALA A 169 -12.27 4.89 11.83
C ALA A 169 -13.55 5.19 11.03
N SER A 170 -13.88 4.35 10.04
CA SER A 170 -14.98 4.57 9.10
C SER A 170 -16.28 3.83 9.44
N MET A 171 -16.27 2.92 10.40
CA MET A 171 -17.48 2.24 10.89
C MET A 171 -18.28 3.11 11.85
N HIS A 172 -19.59 2.84 11.95
CA HIS A 172 -20.43 3.42 12.99
C HIS A 172 -19.89 3.02 14.38
N PRO A 173 -19.80 3.93 15.38
CA PRO A 173 -19.21 3.61 16.69
C PRO A 173 -19.81 2.39 17.41
N GLU A 174 -21.12 2.17 17.21
CA GLU A 174 -21.86 1.02 17.77
C GLU A 174 -21.75 -0.28 16.95
N ASP A 175 -20.93 -0.30 15.89
CA ASP A 175 -20.73 -1.50 15.09
C ASP A 175 -20.04 -2.59 15.90
N ARG A 176 -20.73 -3.72 16.07
CA ARG A 176 -20.26 -4.86 16.86
C ARG A 176 -18.95 -5.47 16.34
N ARG A 177 -18.59 -5.23 15.08
CA ARG A 177 -17.33 -5.68 14.46
C ARG A 177 -16.13 -4.93 15.02
N ILE A 178 -16.28 -3.66 15.44
CA ILE A 178 -15.18 -2.83 15.98
C ILE A 178 -14.47 -3.52 17.14
N ARG A 179 -15.21 -4.14 18.06
CA ARG A 179 -14.62 -4.87 19.19
C ARG A 179 -13.70 -5.99 18.74
N LYS A 180 -14.07 -6.72 17.67
CA LYS A 180 -13.28 -7.83 17.13
C LYS A 180 -12.06 -7.32 16.33
N ILE A 181 -12.17 -6.17 15.69
CA ILE A 181 -11.04 -5.49 15.02
C ILE A 181 -10.01 -5.02 16.05
N CYS A 182 -10.46 -4.43 17.16
CA CYS A 182 -9.59 -3.93 18.22
C CYS A 182 -8.97 -5.06 19.07
N ILE A 183 -9.70 -6.17 19.23
CA ILE A 183 -9.26 -7.35 19.99
C ILE A 183 -9.33 -8.57 19.05
N PRO A 184 -8.34 -8.71 18.14
CA PRO A 184 -8.32 -9.80 17.18
C PRO A 184 -8.11 -11.15 17.89
N GLU A 185 -8.34 -12.25 17.18
CA GLU A 185 -8.07 -13.62 17.67
C GLU A 185 -6.58 -13.94 17.82
N THR A 186 -5.75 -13.07 17.28
CA THR A 186 -4.30 -13.04 17.38
C THR A 186 -3.87 -12.01 18.45
N ILE A 187 -2.57 -11.95 18.75
CA ILE A 187 -2.02 -10.94 19.67
C ILE A 187 -2.12 -9.52 19.06
N ILE A 188 -1.95 -9.42 17.74
CA ILE A 188 -2.00 -8.18 16.95
C ILE A 188 -2.75 -8.43 15.64
N PRO A 189 -3.37 -7.41 15.02
CA PRO A 189 -4.04 -7.59 13.74
C PRO A 189 -3.09 -8.23 12.71
N SER A 190 -3.54 -9.31 12.08
CA SER A 190 -2.87 -9.95 10.93
C SER A 190 -3.77 -9.85 9.68
N PRO A 191 -3.25 -10.14 8.48
CA PRO A 191 -4.04 -10.02 7.25
C PRO A 191 -5.33 -10.83 7.32
N THR A 192 -5.25 -12.11 7.71
CA THR A 192 -6.44 -12.96 7.87
C THR A 192 -7.37 -12.46 8.98
N SER A 193 -6.83 -11.91 10.08
CA SER A 193 -7.64 -11.30 11.13
C SER A 193 -8.43 -10.08 10.64
N ASN A 194 -7.92 -9.31 9.68
CA ASN A 194 -8.68 -8.21 9.07
C ASN A 194 -9.92 -8.72 8.34
N ILE A 195 -9.88 -9.95 7.79
CA ILE A 195 -11.01 -10.56 7.07
C ILE A 195 -11.99 -11.19 8.04
N VAL A 196 -11.51 -12.05 8.95
CA VAL A 196 -12.42 -12.85 9.79
C VAL A 196 -13.11 -12.05 10.89
N ASN A 197 -12.56 -10.89 11.26
CA ASN A 197 -13.21 -10.04 12.25
C ASN A 197 -14.27 -9.11 11.65
N THR A 198 -14.31 -8.97 10.32
CA THR A 198 -15.29 -8.15 9.60
C THR A 198 -16.32 -8.93 8.81
N HIS A 199 -16.11 -10.24 8.60
CA HIS A 199 -17.02 -11.10 7.86
C HIS A 199 -18.47 -11.06 8.38
N GLN A 200 -19.42 -11.40 7.52
CA GLN A 200 -20.79 -11.71 7.92
C GLN A 200 -20.98 -13.24 7.93
N ASN A 201 -21.64 -13.78 8.96
CA ASN A 201 -21.99 -15.20 9.06
C ASN A 201 -20.83 -16.21 8.83
N LYS A 202 -19.59 -15.85 9.20
CA LYS A 202 -18.37 -16.65 9.01
C LYS A 202 -17.98 -16.88 7.55
N GLN A 203 -18.63 -16.21 6.61
CA GLN A 203 -18.33 -16.33 5.19
C GLN A 203 -17.22 -15.35 4.80
N ILE A 204 -16.13 -15.88 4.27
CA ILE A 204 -15.08 -15.11 3.60
C ILE A 204 -14.96 -15.62 2.15
N PHE A 205 -14.29 -14.87 1.30
CA PHE A 205 -14.06 -15.24 -0.08
C PHE A 205 -12.57 -15.49 -0.31
N CYS A 206 -12.28 -16.39 -1.24
CA CYS A 206 -10.93 -16.65 -1.74
C CYS A 206 -10.96 -16.59 -3.26
N PHE A 207 -10.17 -15.69 -3.82
CA PHE A 207 -9.89 -15.62 -5.25
C PHE A 207 -8.50 -16.21 -5.51
N ALA A 208 -8.43 -17.24 -6.34
CA ALA A 208 -7.19 -17.89 -6.74
C ALA A 208 -7.37 -18.54 -8.11
N ASP A 209 -6.34 -18.50 -8.95
CA ASP A 209 -6.32 -19.14 -10.27
C ASP A 209 -7.53 -18.76 -11.15
N GLY A 210 -7.95 -17.49 -11.07
CA GLY A 210 -9.08 -16.95 -11.82
C GLY A 210 -10.46 -17.42 -11.33
N GLN A 211 -10.54 -18.02 -10.15
CA GLN A 211 -11.79 -18.56 -9.59
C GLN A 211 -12.12 -17.94 -8.24
N LEU A 212 -13.37 -17.48 -8.10
CA LEU A 212 -13.93 -17.06 -6.83
C LEU A 212 -14.58 -18.23 -6.07
N THR A 213 -14.11 -18.46 -4.85
CA THR A 213 -14.68 -19.47 -3.93
C THR A 213 -15.10 -18.85 -2.60
N SER A 214 -16.09 -19.44 -1.94
CA SER A 214 -16.56 -19.04 -0.61
C SER A 214 -16.05 -20.01 0.45
N TRP A 215 -15.46 -19.49 1.52
CA TRP A 215 -14.95 -20.28 2.64
C TRP A 215 -15.72 -19.94 3.92
N ASN A 216 -15.86 -20.93 4.79
CA ASN A 216 -16.33 -20.70 6.16
C ASN A 216 -15.14 -20.64 7.11
N MET A 217 -14.88 -19.47 7.71
CA MET A 217 -13.74 -19.28 8.59
C MET A 217 -14.13 -18.52 9.86
N SER A 218 -14.21 -19.25 10.97
CA SER A 218 -14.31 -18.67 12.30
C SER A 218 -12.96 -18.17 12.82
N ARG A 219 -13.00 -17.34 13.87
CA ARG A 219 -11.79 -16.89 14.60
C ARG A 219 -10.87 -18.04 15.04
N LYS A 220 -11.43 -19.16 15.53
CA LYS A 220 -10.62 -20.34 15.91
C LYS A 220 -9.94 -20.98 14.69
N GLN A 221 -10.63 -21.03 13.55
CA GLN A 221 -10.05 -21.55 12.30
C GLN A 221 -8.99 -20.59 11.74
N SER A 222 -9.20 -19.28 11.82
CA SER A 222 -8.18 -18.27 11.48
C SER A 222 -6.89 -18.47 12.26
N LEU A 223 -6.98 -18.63 13.59
CA LEU A 223 -5.79 -18.85 14.42
C LEU A 223 -5.04 -20.14 14.02
N LYS A 224 -5.78 -21.23 13.77
CA LYS A 224 -5.18 -22.49 13.26
C LYS A 224 -4.55 -22.32 11.89
N PHE A 225 -5.20 -21.57 10.99
CA PHE A 225 -4.71 -21.27 9.65
C PHE A 225 -3.39 -20.48 9.71
N GLN A 226 -3.35 -19.40 10.49
CA GLN A 226 -2.13 -18.62 10.68
C GLN A 226 -1.00 -19.44 11.30
N TRP A 227 -1.31 -20.28 12.30
CA TRP A 227 -0.32 -21.20 12.84
C TRP A 227 0.21 -22.17 11.78
N SER A 228 -0.66 -22.66 10.88
CA SER A 228 -0.23 -23.54 9.80
C SER A 228 0.73 -22.86 8.81
N LEU A 229 0.53 -21.58 8.50
CA LEU A 229 1.45 -20.81 7.66
C LEU A 229 2.82 -20.64 8.32
N LEU A 230 2.83 -20.36 9.63
CA LEU A 230 4.07 -20.16 10.38
C LEU A 230 4.88 -21.45 10.61
N LYS A 231 4.26 -22.63 10.51
CA LYS A 231 5.00 -23.91 10.62
C LYS A 231 6.10 -24.02 9.56
N GLU A 232 5.90 -23.43 8.39
CA GLU A 232 6.91 -23.42 7.31
C GLU A 232 8.21 -22.72 7.74
N ASN A 233 8.13 -21.73 8.63
CA ASN A 233 9.26 -21.02 9.22
C ASN A 233 10.01 -21.80 10.32
N LEU A 234 9.40 -22.87 10.83
CA LEU A 234 9.91 -23.65 11.97
C LEU A 234 10.50 -25.01 11.55
N SER A 235 10.28 -25.46 10.31
CA SER A 235 10.69 -26.79 9.83
C SER A 235 11.85 -26.73 8.83
N HIS A 236 12.76 -27.72 8.88
CA HIS A 236 13.99 -27.76 8.05
C HIS A 236 13.71 -27.95 6.54
N GLY A 237 12.63 -28.66 6.18
CA GLY A 237 12.34 -29.03 4.78
C GLY A 237 11.63 -27.97 3.93
N SER A 238 11.06 -26.93 4.55
CA SER A 238 10.23 -25.91 3.87
C SER A 238 10.87 -24.51 3.78
N SER A 239 12.00 -24.29 4.44
CA SER A 239 12.59 -22.94 4.59
C SER A 239 13.17 -22.33 3.31
N THR A 240 13.44 -23.14 2.28
CA THR A 240 13.88 -22.71 0.95
C THR A 240 12.78 -21.98 0.18
N ALA A 241 11.50 -22.30 0.43
CA ALA A 241 10.36 -21.64 -0.20
C ALA A 241 10.10 -20.22 0.33
N LEU A 242 10.76 -19.82 1.43
CA LEU A 242 10.63 -18.50 2.06
C LEU A 242 11.54 -17.43 1.44
N GLY A 243 12.40 -17.82 0.49
CA GLY A 243 13.33 -16.93 -0.21
C GLY A 243 14.61 -16.62 0.58
N CYS A 244 15.48 -15.84 -0.06
CA CYS A 244 16.76 -15.41 0.52
C CYS A 244 16.54 -14.37 1.62
N ASP A 245 17.18 -14.55 2.78
CA ASP A 245 17.10 -13.63 3.91
C ASP A 245 18.41 -12.87 4.19
N LEU A 246 19.35 -12.97 3.25
CA LEU A 246 20.59 -12.19 3.23
C LEU A 246 20.39 -10.82 2.57
N SER A 247 19.50 -10.70 1.58
CA SER A 247 19.15 -9.43 0.97
C SER A 247 18.07 -8.71 1.79
N LYS A 248 18.31 -7.44 2.10
CA LYS A 248 17.37 -6.61 2.88
C LYS A 248 16.36 -5.89 1.96
N GLY A 249 15.93 -6.57 0.90
CA GLY A 249 15.08 -6.00 -0.14
C GLY A 249 15.80 -4.91 -0.94
N HIS A 250 15.11 -3.79 -1.19
CA HIS A 250 15.55 -2.69 -2.05
C HIS A 250 16.06 -1.47 -1.25
N LEU A 251 16.67 -1.69 -0.08
CA LEU A 251 17.20 -0.59 0.73
C LEU A 251 18.46 0.04 0.13
N ASP A 252 19.38 -0.80 -0.35
CA ASP A 252 20.67 -0.36 -0.86
C ASP A 252 20.55 0.16 -2.30
N LEU A 253 21.43 1.07 -2.69
CA LEU A 253 21.51 1.63 -4.04
C LEU A 253 21.80 0.50 -5.06
N PRO A 254 20.89 0.19 -6.00
CA PRO A 254 21.16 -0.80 -7.03
C PRO A 254 22.08 -0.21 -8.11
N LEU A 255 22.62 -1.09 -8.96
CA LEU A 255 23.24 -0.64 -10.20
C LEU A 255 22.20 0.13 -11.02
N ARG A 256 22.53 1.35 -11.41
CA ARG A 256 21.61 2.20 -12.18
C ARG A 256 21.40 1.61 -13.59
N PRO A 257 20.15 1.36 -14.00
CA PRO A 257 19.83 0.95 -15.37
C PRO A 257 20.21 2.02 -16.40
N TYR A 258 20.54 1.61 -17.63
CA TYR A 258 21.01 2.53 -18.67
C TYR A 258 19.97 3.59 -19.08
N ASN A 259 18.69 3.28 -18.92
CA ASN A 259 17.56 4.13 -19.28
C ASN A 259 17.10 5.05 -18.13
N VAL A 260 17.76 4.97 -16.95
CA VAL A 260 17.55 5.88 -15.84
C VAL A 260 18.57 7.03 -15.91
N PRO A 261 18.13 8.30 -15.83
CA PRO A 261 19.02 9.46 -15.89
C PRO A 261 20.20 9.42 -14.90
N ILE A 262 21.33 10.01 -15.28
CA ILE A 262 22.59 9.91 -14.52
C ILE A 262 22.53 10.58 -13.14
N ASP A 263 21.69 11.58 -13.02
CA ASP A 263 21.43 12.40 -11.83
C ASP A 263 20.17 11.95 -11.07
N ALA A 264 19.52 10.86 -11.51
CA ALA A 264 18.41 10.27 -10.76
C ALA A 264 18.87 9.76 -9.38
N GLN A 265 18.02 9.96 -8.39
CA GLN A 265 18.26 9.62 -7.00
C GLN A 265 17.46 8.39 -6.59
N TRP A 266 18.10 7.46 -5.89
CA TRP A 266 17.46 6.25 -5.41
C TRP A 266 16.83 6.46 -4.03
N LEU A 267 15.55 6.15 -3.91
CA LEU A 267 14.87 6.02 -2.63
C LEU A 267 14.50 4.56 -2.39
N GLY A 268 15.25 3.94 -1.48
CA GLY A 268 15.10 2.53 -1.15
C GLY A 268 13.89 2.22 -0.27
N GLY A 269 13.63 0.94 -0.07
CA GLY A 269 12.63 0.40 0.84
C GLY A 269 12.70 -1.13 0.89
N ILE A 270 12.32 -1.76 1.99
CA ILE A 270 12.43 -3.23 2.12
C ILE A 270 11.52 -3.94 1.10
N GLY A 271 10.30 -3.45 0.91
CA GLY A 271 9.35 -4.02 -0.05
C GLY A 271 9.58 -3.54 -1.48
N GLU A 272 9.93 -2.27 -1.64
CA GLU A 272 10.16 -1.66 -2.95
C GLU A 272 11.03 -0.42 -2.80
N GLY A 273 11.91 -0.18 -3.77
CA GLY A 273 12.64 1.07 -3.95
C GLY A 273 12.43 1.60 -5.37
N MET A 274 12.62 2.90 -5.56
CA MET A 274 12.40 3.57 -6.84
C MET A 274 13.47 4.63 -7.09
N TRP A 275 13.78 4.85 -8.37
CA TRP A 275 14.56 6.00 -8.80
C TRP A 275 13.64 7.19 -9.02
N PHE A 276 14.10 8.39 -8.66
CA PHE A 276 13.41 9.65 -8.89
C PHE A 276 14.33 10.61 -9.64
N HIS A 277 13.77 11.33 -10.59
CA HIS A 277 14.49 12.31 -11.38
C HIS A 277 13.62 13.55 -11.58
N LEU A 278 14.22 14.70 -11.33
CA LEU A 278 13.60 16.00 -11.59
C LEU A 278 14.24 16.59 -12.84
N ALA A 279 13.42 16.96 -13.82
CA ALA A 279 13.85 17.71 -15.00
C ALA A 279 13.13 19.07 -15.06
N GLU A 280 13.73 20.03 -15.75
CA GLU A 280 13.05 21.28 -16.08
C GLU A 280 11.85 21.03 -17.01
N SER A 281 10.82 21.87 -16.90
CA SER A 281 9.71 21.91 -17.85
C SER A 281 9.91 23.05 -18.84
N ASN A 282 9.56 22.82 -20.11
CA ASN A 282 9.61 23.86 -21.15
C ASN A 282 8.42 24.83 -21.11
N VAL A 283 7.54 24.72 -20.10
CA VAL A 283 6.30 25.51 -20.01
C VAL A 283 6.51 26.83 -19.29
N GLU A 284 7.08 26.78 -18.09
CA GLU A 284 7.26 27.91 -17.18
C GLU A 284 8.46 27.63 -16.27
N GLU A 285 9.20 28.65 -15.84
CA GLU A 285 10.42 28.50 -15.04
C GLU A 285 10.19 27.82 -13.68
N THR A 286 8.99 27.95 -13.11
CA THR A 286 8.62 27.32 -11.83
C THR A 286 8.06 25.91 -12.00
N HIS A 287 8.07 25.37 -13.22
CA HIS A 287 7.51 24.06 -13.56
C HIS A 287 8.60 23.03 -13.82
N TYR A 288 8.38 21.82 -13.33
CA TYR A 288 9.33 20.72 -13.41
C TYR A 288 8.63 19.41 -13.71
N ILE A 289 9.35 18.47 -14.32
CA ILE A 289 8.88 17.11 -14.56
C ILE A 289 9.52 16.18 -13.54
N MET A 290 8.68 15.62 -12.66
CA MET A 290 9.08 14.56 -11.73
C MET A 290 8.80 13.20 -12.36
N SER A 291 9.85 12.42 -12.59
CA SER A 291 9.78 11.04 -13.09
C SER A 291 10.17 10.07 -11.99
N SER A 292 9.45 8.95 -11.88
CA SER A 292 9.82 7.83 -11.03
C SER A 292 9.97 6.55 -11.84
N TYR A 293 10.99 5.76 -11.54
CA TYR A 293 11.32 4.52 -12.24
C TYR A 293 11.42 3.36 -11.25
N SER A 294 11.09 2.15 -11.73
CA SER A 294 11.30 0.92 -10.99
C SER A 294 12.80 0.65 -10.79
N HIS A 295 13.13 -0.34 -9.96
CA HIS A 295 14.52 -0.77 -9.77
C HIS A 295 15.20 -1.24 -11.07
N SER A 296 14.42 -1.71 -12.07
CA SER A 296 14.91 -2.14 -13.39
C SER A 296 14.92 -1.01 -14.42
N GLY A 297 14.44 0.18 -14.06
CA GLY A 297 14.44 1.37 -14.91
C GLY A 297 13.15 1.58 -15.70
N GLU A 298 12.12 0.77 -15.49
CA GLU A 298 10.83 0.99 -16.13
C GLU A 298 10.18 2.28 -15.58
N ILE A 299 9.63 3.13 -16.45
CA ILE A 299 8.94 4.34 -16.02
C ILE A 299 7.66 3.93 -15.30
N ILE A 300 7.54 4.32 -14.03
CA ILE A 300 6.34 4.11 -13.22
C ILE A 300 5.40 5.31 -13.32
N ASN A 301 5.96 6.52 -13.28
CA ASN A 301 5.18 7.75 -13.28
C ASN A 301 6.00 8.89 -13.86
N GLN A 302 5.32 9.84 -14.50
CA GLN A 302 5.88 11.09 -14.97
C GLN A 302 4.83 12.18 -14.81
N VAL A 303 5.11 13.17 -13.98
CA VAL A 303 4.14 14.21 -13.61
C VAL A 303 4.73 15.59 -13.69
N CYS A 304 3.92 16.56 -14.14
CA CYS A 304 4.26 17.96 -14.03
C CYS A 304 4.06 18.42 -12.58
N THR A 305 5.00 19.22 -12.10
CA THR A 305 5.01 19.78 -10.76
C THR A 305 5.33 21.27 -10.82
N SER A 306 4.84 22.01 -9.84
CA SER A 306 5.14 23.43 -9.65
C SER A 306 5.84 23.65 -8.31
N CYS A 307 6.91 24.43 -8.34
CA CYS A 307 7.65 24.93 -7.18
C CYS A 307 7.82 26.45 -7.36
N PRO A 308 6.90 27.28 -6.83
CA PRO A 308 6.94 28.72 -7.02
C PRO A 308 8.05 29.42 -6.20
N GLN A 309 8.73 28.70 -5.30
CA GLN A 309 9.84 29.25 -4.54
C GLN A 309 11.05 29.51 -5.46
N GLN A 310 11.27 30.78 -5.83
CA GLN A 310 12.32 31.26 -6.74
C GLN A 310 13.78 30.98 -6.33
N LYS A 311 14.02 30.23 -5.23
CA LYS A 311 15.35 29.92 -4.72
C LYS A 311 15.83 28.51 -5.07
N PHE A 312 14.97 27.67 -5.66
CA PHE A 312 15.39 26.35 -6.09
C PHE A 312 16.16 26.45 -7.41
N ILE A 313 17.40 25.97 -7.41
CA ILE A 313 18.28 25.97 -8.59
C ILE A 313 18.58 24.51 -8.94
N ILE A 314 17.98 23.99 -10.02
CA ILE A 314 18.06 22.56 -10.36
C ILE A 314 19.48 22.08 -10.69
N THR A 315 20.35 22.99 -11.15
CA THR A 315 21.74 22.68 -11.49
C THR A 315 22.66 22.59 -10.26
N GLU A 316 22.19 23.05 -9.10
CA GLU A 316 22.91 22.91 -7.83
C GLU A 316 22.53 21.60 -7.11
N PRO A 317 23.38 21.08 -6.22
CA PRO A 317 23.07 19.85 -5.49
C PRO A 317 21.74 19.94 -4.70
N TYR A 318 20.92 18.89 -4.81
CA TYR A 318 19.68 18.73 -4.04
C TYR A 318 19.46 17.26 -3.68
N GLU A 319 18.63 16.99 -2.69
CA GLU A 319 18.21 15.64 -2.28
C GLU A 319 16.68 15.51 -2.41
N ILE A 320 16.19 14.46 -3.09
CA ILE A 320 14.78 14.10 -3.09
C ILE A 320 14.48 13.31 -1.82
N LEU A 321 13.58 13.82 -0.97
CA LEU A 321 13.29 13.21 0.32
C LEU A 321 12.10 12.24 0.24
N ALA A 322 12.14 11.18 1.05
CA ALA A 322 11.04 10.24 1.17
C ALA A 322 9.73 10.85 1.75
N GLN A 323 9.75 12.10 2.24
CA GLN A 323 8.53 12.79 2.65
C GLN A 323 7.74 13.26 1.41
N MET A 324 6.92 12.37 0.86
CA MET A 324 6.12 12.61 -0.34
C MET A 324 4.87 11.71 -0.33
N ASP A 325 3.78 12.15 -0.96
CA ASP A 325 2.52 11.41 -1.08
C ASP A 325 2.07 11.22 -2.55
N GLY A 326 2.88 11.68 -3.50
CA GLY A 326 2.62 11.68 -4.95
C GLY A 326 1.71 12.81 -5.43
N LYS A 327 1.08 13.56 -4.53
CA LYS A 327 0.51 14.90 -4.80
C LYS A 327 1.57 15.98 -4.57
N TYR A 328 2.49 15.74 -3.65
CA TYR A 328 3.62 16.59 -3.34
C TYR A 328 4.90 15.76 -3.26
N PHE A 329 5.99 16.36 -3.73
CA PHE A 329 7.35 15.84 -3.62
C PHE A 329 8.20 16.84 -2.82
N THR A 330 8.96 16.36 -1.84
CA THR A 330 9.81 17.23 -1.02
C THR A 330 11.26 17.08 -1.45
N LEU A 331 11.89 18.19 -1.78
CA LEU A 331 13.32 18.26 -2.09
C LEU A 331 14.03 19.11 -1.03
N LEU A 332 15.28 18.78 -0.72
CA LEU A 332 16.16 19.52 0.17
C LEU A 332 17.29 20.16 -0.64
N GLN A 333 17.46 21.46 -0.52
CA GLN A 333 18.59 22.20 -1.08
C GLN A 333 18.98 23.31 -0.09
N HIS A 334 20.27 23.39 0.27
CA HIS A 334 20.79 24.37 1.24
C HIS A 334 19.99 24.45 2.55
N ASP A 335 19.73 23.29 3.18
CA ASP A 335 18.91 23.13 4.39
C ASP A 335 17.46 23.63 4.28
N THR A 336 17.03 24.02 3.07
CA THR A 336 15.67 24.49 2.77
C THR A 336 14.89 23.37 2.11
N ARG A 337 13.70 23.10 2.66
CA ARG A 337 12.75 22.14 2.07
C ARG A 337 11.87 22.85 1.04
N PHE A 338 11.89 22.34 -0.18
CA PHE A 338 11.07 22.78 -1.29
C PHE A 338 9.96 21.77 -1.55
N LEU A 339 8.74 22.26 -1.73
CA LEU A 339 7.56 21.42 -1.94
C LEU A 339 7.09 21.57 -3.38
N PHE A 340 7.28 20.51 -4.16
CA PHE A 340 6.87 20.42 -5.56
C PHE A 340 5.46 19.85 -5.61
N LYS A 341 4.48 20.69 -5.93
CA LYS A 341 3.08 20.28 -6.02
C LYS A 341 2.78 19.72 -7.40
N LYS A 342 2.25 18.50 -7.48
CA LYS A 342 1.72 17.93 -8.72
C LYS A 342 0.58 18.81 -9.25
N ILE A 343 0.65 19.10 -10.54
CA ILE A 343 -0.32 19.91 -11.27
C ILE A 343 -0.78 19.13 -12.50
N GLU A 344 -1.97 19.47 -13.00
CA GLU A 344 -2.38 19.01 -14.31
C GLU A 344 -1.47 19.67 -15.35
N TYR A 345 -1.07 18.91 -16.37
CA TYR A 345 -0.32 19.47 -17.48
C TYR A 345 -1.18 20.60 -18.07
N PRO A 346 -0.70 21.85 -18.14
CA PRO A 346 -1.47 22.90 -18.77
C PRO A 346 -1.74 22.46 -20.20
N LYS A 347 -3.02 22.25 -20.53
CA LYS A 347 -3.43 21.98 -21.91
C LYS A 347 -2.84 23.10 -22.74
N ALA A 348 -1.95 22.77 -23.67
CA ALA A 348 -1.45 23.75 -24.62
C ALA A 348 -2.65 24.49 -25.19
N ASN A 349 -2.73 25.80 -24.97
CA ASN A 349 -3.79 26.63 -25.53
C ASN A 349 -3.77 26.42 -27.05
N LYS A 350 -4.74 25.65 -27.57
CA LYS A 350 -5.07 25.62 -28.99
C LYS A 350 -5.70 26.97 -29.33
N SER A 351 -4.86 27.97 -29.53
CA SER A 351 -5.23 29.21 -30.21
C SER A 351 -4.01 29.76 -30.96
N LEU A 352 -3.43 28.95 -31.84
CA LEU A 352 -2.83 29.49 -33.05
C LEU A 352 -3.96 29.62 -34.06
N ARG A 353 -4.55 30.82 -34.11
CA ARG A 353 -5.30 31.26 -35.28
C ARG A 353 -4.35 31.18 -36.47
N ALA A 354 -4.74 30.41 -37.48
CA ALA A 354 -4.13 30.50 -38.78
C ALA A 354 -4.21 31.95 -39.27
N ILE A 355 -3.06 32.51 -39.63
CA ILE A 355 -2.92 33.54 -40.67
C ILE A 355 -1.84 33.02 -41.60
#